data_AF-A0A8M1F3E9-F1
#
_entry.id   AF-A0A8M1F3E9-F1
#
_cell.length_a   1.000
_cell.length_b   1.000
_cell.length_c   1.000
_cell.angle_alpha   90.00
_cell.angle_beta   90.00
_cell.angle_gamma   90.00
#
_symmetry.space_group_name_H-M   'P 1'
#
loop_
_entity.id
_entity.type
_entity.pdbx_description
1 polymer ?
#
loop_
_entity_poly.entity_id
_entity_poly.type
_entity_poly.pdbx_seq_one_letter_code
_entity_poly.pdbx_strand_id
1 'polypeptide(L)'
;MARARVRLVVTADDFGYCPRRDEGIVEAFLAGAVTSVSLLVNGAAAESAAELAGRHQIPTGLHANLSEGRPVGPARHGASSLLSPEGFFLGKMGFREAVAAGDVALPQVREELEAQLIRFRELLGGDPTHVDGHQHVHVLPGVCQVFAETLQANGVSYTRLPVERGLGGCAWLEAPARAFACAVERDARAAVGPFSRYGLR
;
A
#
# COMPACT_ATOMS: atom_id res chain seq x y z
N MET A 1 -9.73 -21.70 32.17
CA MET A 1 -9.87 -21.68 30.70
C MET A 1 -8.73 -20.85 30.12
N ALA A 2 -7.95 -21.37 29.18
CA ALA A 2 -6.90 -20.59 28.53
C ALA A 2 -7.55 -19.46 27.72
N ARG A 3 -7.15 -18.21 27.98
CA ARG A 3 -7.64 -17.03 27.26
C ARG A 3 -7.27 -17.18 25.79
N ALA A 4 -8.21 -16.96 24.86
CA ALA A 4 -7.92 -17.02 23.44
C ALA A 4 -6.75 -16.07 23.11
N ARG A 5 -5.70 -16.60 22.49
CA ARG A 5 -4.55 -15.79 22.05
C ARG A 5 -4.95 -15.04 20.78
N VAL A 6 -5.00 -13.71 20.88
CA VAL A 6 -5.14 -12.82 19.72
C VAL A 6 -3.75 -12.59 19.14
N ARG A 7 -3.62 -12.74 17.82
CA ARG A 7 -2.44 -12.26 17.08
C ARG A 7 -2.73 -10.85 16.61
N LEU A 8 -1.91 -9.89 17.03
CA LEU A 8 -1.99 -8.50 16.61
C LEU A 8 -0.72 -8.15 15.84
N VAL A 9 -0.88 -7.60 14.65
CA VAL A 9 0.20 -6.98 13.87
C VAL A 9 -0.08 -5.49 13.86
N VAL A 10 0.87 -4.70 14.35
CA VAL A 10 0.88 -3.23 14.25
C VAL A 10 1.86 -2.88 13.14
N THR A 11 1.36 -2.39 12.02
CA THR A 11 2.16 -1.95 10.88
C THR A 11 2.26 -0.43 10.86
N ALA A 12 3.47 0.10 10.73
CA ALA A 12 3.67 1.52 10.43
C ALA A 12 3.78 1.75 8.92
N ASP A 13 2.89 2.58 8.38
CA ASP A 13 2.87 2.96 6.97
C ASP A 13 3.89 4.07 6.67
N ASP A 14 4.12 4.29 5.37
CA ASP A 14 4.97 5.37 4.83
C ASP A 14 6.45 5.31 5.25
N PHE A 15 6.97 4.12 5.56
CA PHE A 15 8.41 3.94 5.72
C PHE A 15 9.11 4.21 4.38
N GLY A 16 10.21 4.96 4.37
CA GLY A 16 10.86 5.46 3.15
C GLY A 16 10.32 6.78 2.63
N TYR A 17 9.32 7.40 3.29
CA TYR A 17 8.79 8.71 2.89
C TYR A 17 9.82 9.83 3.13
N CYS A 18 10.38 9.91 4.35
CA CYS A 18 11.44 10.85 4.69
C CYS A 18 12.22 10.40 5.94
N PRO A 19 13.49 10.83 6.10
CA PRO A 19 14.35 10.32 7.17
C PRO A 19 13.76 10.51 8.58
N ARG A 20 13.13 11.67 8.84
CA ARG A 20 12.52 11.97 10.14
C ARG A 20 11.35 11.05 10.50
N ARG A 21 10.56 10.63 9.50
CA ARG A 21 9.47 9.68 9.72
C ARG A 21 10.04 8.29 10.00
N ASP A 22 11.04 7.90 9.22
CA ASP A 22 11.68 6.60 9.32
C ASP A 22 12.36 6.41 10.68
N GLU A 23 13.05 7.44 11.19
CA GLU A 23 13.62 7.45 12.55
C GLU A 23 12.55 7.19 13.63
N GLY A 24 11.41 7.88 13.56
CA GLY A 24 10.32 7.69 14.52
C GLY A 24 9.66 6.30 14.41
N ILE A 25 9.55 5.75 13.20
CA ILE A 25 9.06 4.39 12.97
C ILE A 25 10.02 3.36 13.58
N VAL A 26 11.33 3.54 13.37
CA VAL A 26 12.37 2.67 13.96
C VAL A 26 12.32 2.75 15.49
N GLU A 27 12.20 3.95 16.06
CA GLU A 27 12.04 4.13 17.51
C GLU A 27 10.82 3.35 18.04
N ALA A 28 9.66 3.48 17.38
CA ALA A 28 8.44 2.78 17.77
C ALA A 28 8.55 1.25 17.63
N PHE A 29 9.30 0.76 16.64
CA PHE A 29 9.58 -0.67 16.48
C PHE A 29 10.50 -1.19 17.60
N LEU A 30 11.59 -0.48 17.89
CA LEU A 30 12.53 -0.84 18.96
C LEU A 30 11.88 -0.79 20.35
N ALA A 31 10.89 0.08 20.55
CA ALA A 31 10.07 0.13 21.75
C ALA A 31 8.99 -0.98 21.83
N GLY A 32 8.80 -1.77 20.76
CA GLY A 32 7.84 -2.87 20.70
C GLY A 32 6.39 -2.47 20.44
N ALA A 33 6.12 -1.20 20.11
CA ALA A 33 4.78 -0.71 19.78
C ALA A 33 4.41 -1.05 18.33
N VAL A 34 5.38 -0.97 17.42
CA VAL A 34 5.26 -1.38 16.01
C VAL A 34 5.89 -2.76 15.83
N THR A 35 5.24 -3.60 15.02
CA THR A 35 5.69 -4.98 14.76
C THR A 35 6.14 -5.22 13.32
N SER A 36 5.77 -4.33 12.40
CA SER A 36 6.11 -4.40 10.98
C SER A 36 6.01 -3.01 10.35
N VAL A 37 6.56 -2.83 9.15
CA VAL A 37 6.50 -1.58 8.39
C VAL A 37 6.07 -1.85 6.95
N SER A 38 5.48 -0.87 6.28
CA SER A 38 5.23 -0.89 4.84
C SER A 38 6.11 0.16 4.15
N LEU A 39 7.00 -0.28 3.26
CA LEU A 39 7.98 0.55 2.56
C LEU A 39 7.43 1.14 1.27
N LEU A 40 7.51 2.46 1.12
CA LEU A 40 7.34 3.19 -0.13
C LEU A 40 8.64 3.10 -0.95
N VAL A 41 8.71 2.18 -1.90
CA VAL A 41 9.93 1.97 -2.71
C VAL A 41 10.24 3.12 -3.68
N ASN A 42 9.25 3.98 -3.95
CA ASN A 42 9.40 5.21 -4.72
C ASN A 42 9.55 6.46 -3.83
N GLY A 43 9.61 6.27 -2.51
CA GLY A 43 9.78 7.34 -1.53
C GLY A 43 11.20 7.93 -1.55
N ALA A 44 11.32 9.20 -1.17
CA ALA A 44 12.59 9.93 -1.23
C ALA A 44 13.68 9.34 -0.31
N ALA A 45 13.28 8.61 0.73
CA ALA A 45 14.17 7.97 1.70
C ALA A 45 14.17 6.43 1.60
N ALA A 46 13.63 5.85 0.51
CA ALA A 46 13.47 4.40 0.36
C ALA A 46 14.77 3.60 0.59
N GLU A 47 15.90 4.10 0.08
CA GLU A 47 17.21 3.44 0.24
C GLU A 47 17.67 3.44 1.69
N SER A 48 17.68 4.61 2.35
CA SER A 48 18.03 4.71 3.76
C SER A 48 17.07 3.93 4.67
N ALA A 49 15.79 3.87 4.32
CA ALA A 49 14.79 3.10 5.04
C ALA A 49 15.04 1.59 4.90
N ALA A 50 15.38 1.10 3.70
CA ALA A 50 15.78 -0.28 3.48
C ALA A 50 17.00 -0.67 4.33
N GLU A 51 18.02 0.19 4.41
CA GLU A 51 19.18 -0.02 5.27
C GLU A 51 18.78 -0.12 6.76
N LEU A 52 17.88 0.74 7.22
CA LEU A 52 17.36 0.72 8.59
C LEU A 52 16.57 -0.56 8.88
N ALA A 53 15.71 -1.00 7.95
CA ALA A 53 14.97 -2.25 8.07
C ALA A 53 15.92 -3.46 8.20
N GLY A 54 16.95 -3.51 7.37
CA GLY A 54 17.99 -4.55 7.44
C GLY A 54 18.75 -4.52 8.76
N ARG A 55 19.22 -3.33 9.18
CA ARG A 55 19.98 -3.13 10.44
C ARG A 55 19.22 -3.59 11.67
N HIS A 56 17.92 -3.30 11.73
CA HIS A 56 17.07 -3.60 12.89
C HIS A 56 16.22 -4.87 12.70
N GLN A 57 16.42 -5.61 11.60
CA GLN A 57 15.68 -6.83 11.27
C GLN A 57 14.15 -6.64 11.30
N ILE A 58 13.68 -5.51 10.78
CA ILE A 58 12.27 -5.13 10.80
C ILE A 58 11.49 -5.93 9.74
N PRO A 59 10.42 -6.65 10.10
CA PRO A 59 9.53 -7.26 9.11
C PRO A 59 8.94 -6.19 8.19
N THR A 60 9.28 -6.26 6.90
CA THR A 60 8.97 -5.19 5.93
C THR A 60 8.00 -5.71 4.88
N GLY A 61 6.91 -4.98 4.62
CA GLY A 61 6.02 -5.14 3.49
C GLY A 61 6.23 -4.05 2.44
N LEU A 62 5.65 -4.21 1.26
CA LEU A 62 5.64 -3.17 0.23
C LEU A 62 4.36 -2.32 0.39
N HIS A 63 4.55 -1.01 0.57
CA HIS A 63 3.50 0.00 0.49
C HIS A 63 3.32 0.42 -0.96
N ALA A 64 2.56 -0.35 -1.73
CA ALA A 64 2.41 -0.10 -3.16
C ALA A 64 1.75 1.25 -3.41
N ASN A 65 2.36 2.08 -4.25
CA ASN A 65 1.98 3.47 -4.43
C ASN A 65 1.58 3.75 -5.88
N LEU A 66 0.40 4.33 -6.09
CA LEU A 66 -0.10 4.74 -7.41
C LEU A 66 -0.59 6.20 -7.41
N SER A 67 -0.32 6.93 -6.34
CA SER A 67 -0.96 8.22 -6.07
C SER A 67 -0.01 9.32 -5.66
N GLU A 68 1.24 9.04 -5.29
CA GLU A 68 2.17 10.08 -4.84
C GLU A 68 3.60 9.91 -5.36
N GLY A 69 4.24 11.01 -5.75
CA GLY A 69 5.61 11.00 -6.26
C GLY A 69 5.69 10.52 -7.72
N ARG A 70 6.88 10.05 -8.12
CA ARG A 70 7.13 9.53 -9.48
C ARG A 70 7.04 8.00 -9.48
N PRO A 71 6.65 7.37 -10.61
CA PRO A 71 6.62 5.92 -10.75
C PRO A 71 8.04 5.33 -10.78
N VAL A 72 8.14 4.04 -10.47
CA VAL A 72 9.38 3.26 -10.63
C VAL A 72 9.43 2.58 -12.00
N GLY A 73 8.26 2.19 -12.51
CA GLY A 73 8.09 1.39 -13.70
C GLY A 73 8.28 2.14 -15.03
N PRO A 74 7.88 1.51 -16.14
CA PRO A 74 8.06 2.04 -17.50
C PRO A 74 7.39 3.41 -17.72
N ALA A 75 6.31 3.70 -17.00
CA ALA A 75 5.57 4.95 -17.06
C ALA A 75 6.45 6.19 -16.86
N ARG A 76 7.61 6.06 -16.19
CA ARG A 76 8.56 7.17 -15.99
C ARG A 76 9.13 7.77 -17.29
N HIS A 77 9.03 7.06 -18.41
CA HIS A 77 9.64 7.43 -19.70
C HIS A 77 8.64 7.88 -20.77
N GLY A 78 7.35 8.04 -20.43
CA GLY A 78 6.35 8.38 -21.44
C GLY A 78 5.01 8.81 -20.86
N ALA A 79 4.04 9.02 -21.75
CA ALA A 79 2.67 9.30 -21.37
C ALA A 79 2.05 8.07 -20.70
N SER A 80 1.33 8.27 -19.61
CA SER A 80 0.69 7.22 -18.83
C SER A 80 -0.61 7.72 -18.24
N SER A 81 -1.62 6.85 -18.18
CA SER A 81 -2.90 7.11 -17.50
C SER A 81 -2.74 7.26 -15.98
N LEU A 82 -1.58 6.89 -15.43
CA LEU A 82 -1.28 7.03 -14.01
C LEU A 82 -0.71 8.39 -13.64
N LEU A 83 -0.30 9.20 -14.63
CA LEU A 83 0.56 10.37 -14.40
C LEU A 83 -0.07 11.67 -14.88
N SER A 84 0.28 12.75 -14.19
CA SER A 84 0.10 14.12 -14.68
C SER A 84 1.07 14.44 -15.82
N PRO A 85 0.86 15.54 -16.57
CA PRO A 85 1.80 16.00 -17.59
C PRO A 85 3.23 16.23 -17.09
N GLU A 86 3.41 16.51 -15.79
CA GLU A 86 4.70 16.70 -15.13
C GLU A 86 5.41 15.37 -14.75
N GLY A 87 4.75 14.24 -15.02
CA GLY A 87 5.27 12.89 -14.77
C GLY A 87 5.21 12.45 -13.31
N PHE A 88 4.32 13.03 -12.50
CA PHE A 88 4.01 12.58 -11.15
C PHE A 88 2.70 11.78 -11.17
N PHE A 89 2.49 10.89 -10.21
CA PHE A 89 1.17 10.28 -10.04
C PHE A 89 0.07 11.33 -9.83
N LEU A 90 -1.16 10.99 -10.22
CA LEU A 90 -2.33 11.89 -10.22
C LEU A 90 -2.77 12.41 -8.84
N GLY A 91 -2.07 12.08 -7.76
CA GLY A 91 -2.50 12.42 -6.41
C GLY A 91 -3.56 11.46 -5.88
N LYS A 92 -3.80 11.54 -4.57
CA LYS A 92 -4.81 10.73 -3.86
C LYS A 92 -6.19 10.76 -4.52
N MET A 93 -6.69 11.96 -4.76
CA MET A 93 -8.04 12.15 -5.29
C MET A 93 -8.06 11.99 -6.81
N GLY A 94 -7.06 12.52 -7.52
CA GLY A 94 -7.01 12.40 -8.98
C GLY A 94 -6.92 10.95 -9.45
N PHE A 95 -6.13 10.09 -8.78
CA PHE A 95 -6.10 8.66 -9.12
C PHE A 95 -7.46 7.98 -8.88
N ARG A 96 -8.14 8.30 -7.75
CA ARG A 96 -9.47 7.75 -7.43
C ARG A 96 -10.53 8.19 -8.43
N GLU A 97 -10.51 9.45 -8.82
CA GLU A 97 -11.42 10.03 -9.82
C GLU A 97 -11.19 9.39 -11.19
N ALA A 98 -9.93 9.24 -11.61
CA ALA A 98 -9.58 8.57 -12.87
C ALA A 98 -10.02 7.09 -12.89
N VAL A 99 -9.84 6.36 -11.77
CA VAL A 99 -10.36 4.98 -11.66
C VAL A 99 -11.88 4.95 -11.76
N ALA A 100 -12.58 5.86 -11.09
CA ALA A 100 -14.04 5.93 -11.12
C ALA A 100 -14.60 6.30 -12.51
N ALA A 101 -13.86 7.13 -13.26
CA ALA A 101 -14.19 7.49 -14.64
C ALA A 101 -13.84 6.40 -15.67
N GLY A 102 -13.02 5.41 -15.29
CA GLY A 102 -12.53 4.38 -16.20
C GLY A 102 -11.34 4.83 -17.07
N ASP A 103 -10.68 5.93 -16.70
CA ASP A 103 -9.59 6.54 -17.45
C ASP A 103 -8.23 5.88 -17.15
N VAL A 104 -8.15 5.02 -16.14
CA VAL A 104 -6.94 4.30 -15.76
C VAL A 104 -6.79 3.01 -16.57
N ALA A 105 -5.70 2.89 -17.31
CA ALA A 105 -5.32 1.66 -17.99
C ALA A 105 -4.77 0.64 -16.98
N LEU A 106 -5.59 -0.36 -16.62
CA LEU A 106 -5.21 -1.43 -15.68
C LEU A 106 -3.90 -2.18 -16.02
N PRO A 107 -3.51 -2.38 -17.30
CA PRO A 107 -2.17 -2.91 -17.61
C PRO A 107 -1.03 -2.05 -17.07
N GLN A 108 -1.15 -0.72 -17.08
CA GLN A 108 -0.12 0.17 -16.53
C GLN A 108 -0.05 0.07 -15.00
N VAL A 109 -1.18 -0.17 -14.34
CA VAL A 109 -1.21 -0.48 -12.90
C VAL A 109 -0.42 -1.76 -12.60
N ARG A 110 -0.57 -2.79 -13.44
CA ARG A 110 0.19 -4.04 -13.32
C ARG A 110 1.69 -3.80 -13.49
N GLU A 111 2.07 -3.13 -14.56
CA GLU A 111 3.48 -2.82 -14.87
C GLU A 111 4.15 -2.04 -13.73
N GLU A 112 3.46 -1.05 -13.17
CA GLU A 112 3.98 -0.28 -12.04
C GLU A 112 4.09 -1.13 -10.77
N LEU A 113 3.08 -1.94 -10.45
CA LEU A 113 3.11 -2.82 -9.27
C LEU A 113 4.24 -3.86 -9.37
N GLU A 114 4.43 -4.46 -10.55
CA GLU A 114 5.53 -5.38 -10.82
C GLU A 114 6.90 -4.68 -10.68
N ALA A 115 7.04 -3.46 -11.21
CA ALA A 115 8.25 -2.68 -11.05
C ALA A 115 8.54 -2.35 -9.58
N GLN A 116 7.52 -2.03 -8.78
CA GLN A 116 7.68 -1.78 -7.35
C GLN A 116 8.06 -3.04 -6.57
N LEU A 117 7.53 -4.21 -6.92
CA LEU A 117 7.94 -5.50 -6.34
C LEU A 117 9.39 -5.83 -6.67
N ILE A 118 9.83 -5.58 -7.92
CA ILE A 118 11.23 -5.74 -8.33
C ILE A 118 12.12 -4.81 -7.50
N ARG A 119 11.79 -3.53 -7.43
CA ARG A 119 12.56 -2.54 -6.66
C ARG A 119 12.61 -2.87 -5.17
N PHE A 120 11.52 -3.39 -4.61
CA PHE A 120 11.52 -3.89 -3.23
C PHE A 120 12.58 -4.96 -3.02
N ARG A 121 12.63 -5.97 -3.90
CA ARG A 121 13.61 -7.07 -3.82
C ARG A 121 15.04 -6.59 -4.00
N GLU A 122 15.27 -5.61 -4.88
CA GLU A 122 16.58 -4.99 -5.04
C GLU A 122 17.05 -4.29 -3.77
N LEU A 123 16.15 -3.60 -3.06
CA LEU A 123 16.46 -2.86 -1.85
C LEU A 123 16.66 -3.78 -0.63
N LEU A 124 15.82 -4.82 -0.48
CA LEU A 124 15.74 -5.63 0.75
C LEU A 124 16.37 -7.02 0.59
N GLY A 125 16.67 -7.45 -0.64
CA GLY A 125 17.22 -8.78 -0.92
C GLY A 125 16.21 -9.93 -0.75
N GLY A 126 14.91 -9.65 -0.66
CA GLY A 126 13.87 -10.67 -0.45
C GLY A 126 12.46 -10.17 -0.78
N ASP A 127 11.48 -11.08 -0.72
CA ASP A 127 10.07 -10.78 -0.95
C ASP A 127 9.43 -10.02 0.23
N PRO A 128 8.44 -9.15 -0.02
CA PRO A 128 7.74 -8.45 1.04
C PRO A 128 6.90 -9.40 1.89
N THR A 129 6.83 -9.14 3.19
CA THR A 129 5.98 -9.93 4.12
C THR A 129 4.49 -9.81 3.83
N HIS A 130 4.08 -8.67 3.26
CA HIS A 130 2.74 -8.33 2.83
C HIS A 130 2.79 -7.18 1.83
N VAL A 131 1.69 -6.97 1.09
CA VAL A 131 1.51 -5.78 0.25
C VAL A 131 0.23 -5.07 0.64
N ASP A 132 0.30 -3.77 0.86
CA ASP A 132 -0.86 -2.90 0.97
C ASP A 132 -0.72 -1.72 0.00
N GLY A 133 -1.72 -0.84 -0.05
CA GLY A 133 -1.70 0.32 -0.93
C GLY A 133 -1.58 1.62 -0.15
N HIS A 134 -0.63 2.47 -0.54
CA HIS A 134 -0.59 3.86 -0.11
C HIS A 134 -1.92 4.53 -0.42
N GLN A 135 -2.49 5.20 0.58
CA GLN A 135 -3.82 5.81 0.50
C GLN A 135 -4.95 4.84 0.06
N HIS A 136 -4.76 3.55 0.32
CA HIS A 136 -5.70 2.46 0.03
C HIS A 136 -6.06 2.29 -1.45
N VAL A 137 -5.12 2.59 -2.36
CA VAL A 137 -5.35 2.44 -3.81
C VAL A 137 -5.64 0.99 -4.22
N HIS A 138 -5.09 0.02 -3.50
CA HIS A 138 -5.15 -1.40 -3.82
C HIS A 138 -6.55 -2.02 -3.67
N VAL A 139 -7.47 -1.38 -2.96
CA VAL A 139 -8.86 -1.85 -2.83
C VAL A 139 -9.82 -1.20 -3.83
N LEU A 140 -9.33 -0.28 -4.66
CA LEU A 140 -10.19 0.40 -5.64
C LEU A 140 -10.76 -0.59 -6.68
N PRO A 141 -11.96 -0.31 -7.22
CA PRO A 141 -12.56 -1.12 -8.27
C PRO A 141 -11.61 -1.33 -9.46
N GLY A 142 -11.51 -2.57 -9.94
CA GLY A 142 -10.59 -2.96 -11.02
C GLY A 142 -9.13 -3.07 -10.59
N VAL A 143 -8.62 -2.13 -9.79
CA VAL A 143 -7.25 -2.15 -9.24
C VAL A 143 -7.04 -3.35 -8.32
N CYS A 144 -8.02 -3.68 -7.48
CA CYS A 144 -7.92 -4.83 -6.56
C CYS A 144 -7.74 -6.17 -7.28
N GLN A 145 -8.32 -6.33 -8.48
CA GLN A 145 -8.15 -7.51 -9.31
C GLN A 145 -6.71 -7.61 -9.85
N VAL A 146 -6.15 -6.48 -10.31
CA VAL A 146 -4.76 -6.42 -10.76
C VAL A 146 -3.81 -6.77 -9.63
N PHE A 147 -4.02 -6.20 -8.43
CA PHE A 147 -3.23 -6.55 -7.25
C PHE A 147 -3.34 -8.03 -6.92
N ALA A 148 -4.55 -8.59 -6.84
CA ALA A 148 -4.74 -10.00 -6.50
C ALA A 148 -3.96 -10.94 -7.44
N GLU A 149 -4.07 -10.71 -8.75
CA GLU A 149 -3.35 -11.48 -9.77
C GLU A 149 -1.83 -11.32 -9.68
N THR A 150 -1.34 -10.08 -9.60
CA THR A 150 0.10 -9.80 -9.58
C THR A 150 0.75 -10.35 -8.32
N LEU A 151 0.10 -10.19 -7.16
CA LEU A 151 0.62 -10.68 -5.89
C LEU A 151 0.68 -12.21 -5.85
N GLN A 152 -0.35 -12.90 -6.33
CA GLN A 152 -0.36 -14.35 -6.44
C GLN A 152 0.73 -14.86 -7.40
N ALA A 153 0.92 -14.21 -8.56
CA ALA A 153 1.99 -14.54 -9.50
C ALA A 153 3.40 -14.32 -8.93
N ASN A 154 3.53 -13.41 -7.95
CA ASN A 154 4.79 -13.06 -7.30
C ASN A 154 4.99 -13.75 -5.93
N GLY A 155 4.13 -14.71 -5.55
CA GLY A 155 4.26 -15.47 -4.30
C GLY A 155 3.87 -14.70 -3.04
N VAL A 156 3.30 -13.50 -3.15
CA VAL A 156 2.84 -12.70 -2.00
C VAL A 156 1.45 -13.17 -1.58
N SER A 157 1.33 -13.60 -0.32
CA SER A 157 0.11 -14.22 0.20
C SER A 157 -0.74 -13.34 1.12
N TYR A 158 -0.26 -12.13 1.46
CA TYR A 158 -0.91 -11.27 2.44
C TYR A 158 -1.15 -9.87 1.90
N THR A 159 -2.38 -9.37 2.07
CA THR A 159 -2.72 -7.98 1.77
C THR A 159 -3.65 -7.38 2.81
N ARG A 160 -3.45 -6.10 3.16
CA ARG A 160 -4.27 -5.45 4.17
C ARG A 160 -5.63 -5.07 3.59
N LEU A 161 -6.73 -5.44 4.23
CA LEU A 161 -8.05 -4.89 3.93
C LEU A 161 -8.43 -3.83 4.97
N PRO A 162 -8.59 -2.54 4.59
CA PRO A 162 -8.97 -1.47 5.51
C PRO A 162 -10.48 -1.51 5.82
N VAL A 163 -10.91 -2.57 6.50
CA VAL A 163 -12.30 -2.77 6.94
C VAL A 163 -12.45 -2.29 8.38
N GLU A 164 -12.98 -1.09 8.54
CA GLU A 164 -13.19 -0.44 9.84
C GLU A 164 -14.63 -0.58 10.30
N ARG A 165 -14.84 -0.99 11.55
CA ARG A 165 -16.19 -1.21 12.10
C ARG A 165 -16.77 0.08 12.66
N GLY A 166 -18.02 0.39 12.31
CA GLY A 166 -18.78 1.48 12.94
C GLY A 166 -18.41 2.88 12.46
N LEU A 167 -17.74 3.03 11.31
CA LEU A 167 -17.38 4.34 10.74
C LEU A 167 -18.59 5.26 10.54
N GLY A 168 -19.72 4.72 10.06
CA GLY A 168 -20.94 5.49 9.83
C GLY A 168 -21.52 6.13 11.10
N GLY A 169 -21.22 5.57 12.27
CA GLY A 169 -21.64 6.08 13.58
C GLY A 169 -20.57 6.89 14.31
N CYS A 170 -19.39 7.11 13.73
CA CYS A 170 -18.32 7.88 14.37
C CYS A 170 -18.68 9.37 14.42
N ALA A 171 -19.10 9.83 15.60
CA ALA A 171 -19.53 11.20 15.85
C ALA A 171 -18.37 12.22 15.86
N TRP A 172 -17.14 11.78 16.13
CA TRP A 172 -15.95 12.65 16.15
C TRP A 172 -15.31 12.84 14.77
N LEU A 173 -15.70 12.04 13.76
CA LEU A 173 -15.26 12.25 12.38
C LEU A 173 -16.13 13.31 11.71
N GLU A 174 -15.49 14.32 11.12
CA GLU A 174 -16.17 15.28 10.27
C GLU A 174 -16.83 14.59 9.06
N ALA A 175 -17.92 15.17 8.56
CA ALA A 175 -18.72 14.55 7.51
C ALA A 175 -17.91 14.16 6.25
N PRO A 176 -16.98 15.00 5.72
CA PRO A 176 -16.17 14.62 4.56
C PRO A 176 -15.22 13.45 4.83
N ALA A 177 -14.54 13.47 5.99
CA ALA A 177 -13.64 12.40 6.39
C ALA A 177 -14.39 11.09 6.62
N ARG A 178 -15.57 11.14 7.26
CA ARG A 178 -16.43 9.98 7.44
C ARG A 178 -16.93 9.43 6.09
N ALA A 179 -17.35 10.28 5.16
CA ALA A 179 -17.77 9.84 3.84
C ALA A 179 -16.63 9.15 3.07
N PHE A 180 -15.41 9.72 3.12
CA PHE A 180 -14.22 9.10 2.53
C PHE A 180 -13.91 7.75 3.17
N ALA A 181 -13.89 7.65 4.50
CA ALA A 181 -13.60 6.41 5.20
C ALA A 181 -14.64 5.31 4.90
N CYS A 182 -15.94 5.66 4.90
CA CYS A 182 -17.01 4.73 4.52
C CYS A 182 -16.88 4.28 3.05
N ALA A 183 -16.43 5.15 2.15
CA ALA A 183 -16.17 4.77 0.77
C ALA A 183 -15.02 3.76 0.67
N VAL A 184 -13.89 4.00 1.36
CA VAL A 184 -12.76 3.06 1.43
C VAL A 184 -13.20 1.73 2.02
N GLU A 185 -13.97 1.73 3.10
CA GLU A 185 -14.47 0.50 3.74
C GLU A 185 -15.36 -0.31 2.78
N ARG A 186 -16.26 0.35 2.03
CA ARG A 186 -17.09 -0.30 1.03
C ARG A 186 -16.23 -0.95 -0.06
N ASP A 187 -15.24 -0.24 -0.58
CA ASP A 187 -14.34 -0.74 -1.61
C ASP A 187 -13.50 -1.91 -1.07
N ALA A 188 -13.01 -1.82 0.17
CA ALA A 188 -12.30 -2.90 0.86
C ALA A 188 -13.15 -4.17 1.03
N ARG A 189 -14.43 -4.02 1.40
CA ARG A 189 -15.37 -5.15 1.49
C ARG A 189 -15.60 -5.80 0.13
N ALA A 190 -15.70 -5.00 -0.94
CA ALA A 190 -15.83 -5.51 -2.30
C ALA A 190 -14.55 -6.24 -2.76
N ALA A 191 -13.38 -5.78 -2.32
CA ALA A 191 -12.08 -6.37 -2.65
C ALA A 191 -11.80 -7.73 -1.99
N VAL A 192 -12.56 -8.12 -0.95
CA VAL A 192 -12.43 -9.45 -0.29
C VAL A 192 -12.54 -10.60 -1.29
N GLY A 193 -13.52 -10.54 -2.20
CA GLY A 193 -13.76 -11.58 -3.21
C GLY A 193 -12.57 -11.75 -4.16
N PRO A 194 -12.13 -10.69 -4.85
CA PRO A 194 -10.91 -10.68 -5.65
C PRO A 194 -9.71 -11.26 -4.91
N PHE A 195 -9.34 -10.74 -3.74
CA PHE A 195 -8.14 -11.21 -3.04
C PHE A 195 -8.23 -12.68 -2.59
N SER A 196 -9.35 -13.09 -1.99
CA SER A 196 -9.53 -14.47 -1.53
C SER A 196 -9.53 -15.49 -2.66
N ARG A 197 -10.06 -15.13 -3.85
CA ARG A 197 -10.05 -15.99 -5.04
C ARG A 197 -8.63 -16.34 -5.51
N TYR A 198 -7.67 -15.43 -5.30
CA TYR A 198 -6.26 -15.64 -5.63
C TYR A 198 -5.44 -16.13 -4.44
N GLY A 199 -6.09 -16.59 -3.36
CA GLY A 199 -5.44 -17.18 -2.20
C GLY A 199 -4.77 -16.18 -1.25
N LEU A 200 -5.01 -14.87 -1.45
CA LEU A 200 -4.53 -13.85 -0.52
C LEU A 200 -5.36 -13.84 0.76
N ARG A 201 -4.68 -13.56 1.87
CA ARG A 201 -5.23 -13.46 3.21
C ARG A 201 -5.16 -12.04 3.75
#